data_AF-G0EN92-F1
#
_entry.id   AF-G0EN92-F1
#
_cell.length_a   1.000
_cell.length_b   1.000
_cell.length_c   1.000
_cell.angle_alpha   90.00
_cell.angle_beta   90.00
_cell.angle_gamma   90.00
#
_symmetry.space_group_name_H-M   'P 1'
#
loop_
_entity.id
_entity.type
_entity.pdbx_description
1 polymer ?
#
loop_
_entity_poly.entity_id
_entity_poly.type
_entity_poly.pdbx_seq_one_letter_code
_entity_poly.pdbx_strand_id
1 'polypeptide(L)'
;MSFLILADKTFSNEFSEEFDSIFNDKINILKEKLNCDVKYIENNDLEKIENYLNNIYKESENYDNIIYIPGNMPLFNEDETIKLTKIHEENISYFSYGENYPSGIVPFIIRRTAFEKLFNIIKTKDIKVSENAINNIVFVDPNFFEIEILISEHDMRYYRLSLFADSKRNAILIKKLINYKDYNEMVKAIEENPSIRRTLPSFVEIDINNRQNVLNKYLLKNETIKNELSKEEKNITLDEFKTIYDKLYNFCGDFHMSIGSYYEPLLNKDVFDILEYSTRNKNVNVYLETNALLLDSDNAKKLLSMQSERNNLHVIIHLDTVEEDVYNKIYDNGDLKTIMSNIDYYLLREPKNTYLQITKQKDNFDYLASYYKYFDKYKVDIIMQKYYNYRGMIDDNRVGDMAPIINIGCWHLSRDLFIDSYGDVYICRFDINKEKKIASIYEENIDNIWKTLENYFIDNVCKKLDFCKNCDEWYLYNF
;
A
#
# COMPACT_ATOMS: atom_id res chain seq x y z
N MET A 1 -20.77 -24.08 24.24
CA MET A 1 -19.93 -23.02 24.85
C MET A 1 -20.62 -21.68 24.64
N SER A 2 -20.50 -20.71 25.54
CA SER A 2 -21.21 -19.43 25.36
C SER A 2 -20.45 -18.52 24.38
N PHE A 3 -21.14 -18.08 23.33
CA PHE A 3 -20.64 -17.06 22.42
C PHE A 3 -21.05 -15.65 22.87
N LEU A 4 -20.19 -14.67 22.65
CA LEU A 4 -20.45 -13.25 22.76
C LEU A 4 -20.14 -12.59 21.41
N ILE A 5 -21.08 -11.82 20.86
CA ILE A 5 -20.76 -10.86 19.80
C ILE A 5 -20.22 -9.61 20.48
N LEU A 6 -18.96 -9.28 20.22
CA LEU A 6 -18.32 -8.07 20.72
C LEU A 6 -18.15 -7.09 19.55
N ALA A 7 -19.06 -6.12 19.48
CA ALA A 7 -19.05 -5.06 18.48
C ALA A 7 -18.17 -3.90 18.97
N ASP A 8 -17.03 -3.68 18.31
CA ASP A 8 -16.03 -2.72 18.74
C ASP A 8 -16.14 -1.39 18.00
N LYS A 9 -16.77 -0.39 18.65
CA LYS A 9 -16.97 0.96 18.10
C LYS A 9 -15.72 1.85 18.20
N THR A 10 -14.61 1.35 18.73
CA THR A 10 -13.32 2.07 18.81
C THR A 10 -12.85 2.62 17.45
N PHE A 11 -13.12 1.88 16.37
CA PHE A 11 -12.68 2.22 15.01
C PHE A 11 -13.74 2.94 14.19
N SER A 12 -14.85 3.33 14.83
CA SER A 12 -15.87 4.15 14.18
C SER A 12 -15.32 5.54 13.84
N ASN A 13 -15.60 5.98 12.63
CA ASN A 13 -15.18 7.23 12.02
C ASN A 13 -16.25 7.71 11.02
N GLU A 14 -16.05 8.89 10.44
CA GLU A 14 -16.99 9.53 9.50
C GLU A 14 -17.40 8.63 8.32
N PHE A 15 -16.53 7.73 7.86
CA PHE A 15 -16.81 6.81 6.77
C PHE A 15 -17.66 5.61 7.21
N SER A 16 -17.45 5.12 8.43
CA SER A 16 -18.21 4.00 8.98
C SER A 16 -19.62 4.39 9.44
N GLU A 17 -19.80 5.63 9.91
CA GLU A 17 -21.09 6.17 10.36
C GLU A 17 -22.16 6.11 9.25
N GLU A 18 -21.74 6.24 7.99
CA GLU A 18 -22.61 6.09 6.82
C GLU A 18 -23.32 4.72 6.74
N PHE A 19 -22.76 3.70 7.40
CA PHE A 19 -23.23 2.32 7.36
C PHE A 19 -23.72 1.80 8.71
N ASP A 20 -23.81 2.65 9.75
CA ASP A 20 -24.12 2.21 11.11
C ASP A 20 -25.45 1.48 11.23
N SER A 21 -26.48 1.93 10.51
CA SER A 21 -27.78 1.23 10.48
C SER A 21 -27.62 -0.20 9.97
N ILE A 22 -26.89 -0.37 8.87
CA ILE A 22 -26.70 -1.67 8.22
C ILE A 22 -25.84 -2.57 9.11
N PHE A 23 -24.77 -2.02 9.70
CA PHE A 23 -23.94 -2.74 10.66
C PHE A 23 -24.77 -3.27 11.85
N ASN A 24 -25.58 -2.41 12.46
CA ASN A 24 -26.41 -2.78 13.61
C ASN A 24 -27.50 -3.81 13.24
N ASP A 25 -28.10 -3.69 12.05
CA ASP A 25 -29.07 -4.66 11.55
C ASP A 25 -28.42 -6.04 11.37
N LYS A 26 -27.22 -6.12 10.80
CA LYS A 26 -26.46 -7.36 10.66
C LYS A 26 -26.09 -7.97 12.02
N ILE A 27 -25.69 -7.15 12.99
CA ILE A 27 -25.41 -7.61 14.37
C ILE A 27 -26.66 -8.22 14.99
N ASN A 28 -27.83 -7.60 14.82
CA ASN A 28 -29.10 -8.12 15.34
C ASN A 28 -29.49 -9.44 14.67
N ILE A 29 -29.33 -9.55 13.35
CA ILE A 29 -29.58 -10.80 12.60
C ILE A 29 -28.66 -11.91 13.12
N LEU A 30 -27.36 -11.63 13.28
CA LEU A 30 -26.39 -12.60 13.76
C LEU A 30 -26.71 -13.05 15.20
N LYS A 31 -27.08 -12.10 16.07
CA LYS A 31 -27.53 -12.35 17.45
C LYS A 31 -28.71 -13.33 17.49
N GLU A 32 -29.74 -13.08 16.68
CA GLU A 32 -30.93 -13.92 16.62
C GLU A 32 -30.61 -15.33 16.11
N LYS A 33 -29.78 -15.43 15.06
CA LYS A 33 -29.38 -16.72 14.46
C LYS A 33 -28.52 -17.57 15.40
N LEU A 34 -27.63 -16.95 16.19
CA LEU A 34 -26.74 -17.64 17.12
C LEU A 34 -27.32 -17.79 18.53
N ASN A 35 -28.41 -17.09 18.85
CA ASN A 35 -28.98 -17.03 20.20
C ASN A 35 -27.92 -16.71 21.27
N CYS A 36 -27.17 -15.62 21.05
CA CYS A 36 -26.08 -15.18 21.93
C CYS A 36 -26.25 -13.73 22.36
N ASP A 37 -25.42 -13.28 23.31
CA ASP A 37 -25.43 -11.90 23.76
C ASP A 37 -24.58 -10.99 22.85
N VAL A 38 -24.88 -9.70 22.88
CA VAL A 38 -24.13 -8.65 22.16
C VAL A 38 -23.66 -7.63 23.18
N LYS A 39 -22.37 -7.28 23.12
CA LYS A 39 -21.81 -6.12 23.83
C LYS A 39 -21.17 -5.16 22.84
N TYR A 40 -21.39 -3.87 23.08
CA TYR A 40 -20.70 -2.80 22.38
C TYR A 40 -19.59 -2.28 23.28
N ILE A 41 -18.39 -2.11 22.73
CA ILE A 41 -17.25 -1.53 23.44
C ILE A 41 -16.71 -0.32 22.69
N GLU A 42 -16.08 0.56 23.44
CA GLU A 42 -15.36 1.73 22.93
C GLU A 42 -14.10 1.90 23.78
N ASN A 43 -12.93 1.82 23.14
CA ASN A 43 -11.65 1.98 23.80
C ASN A 43 -11.15 3.42 23.62
N ASN A 44 -11.05 4.15 24.73
CA ASN A 44 -10.56 5.54 24.71
C ASN A 44 -9.03 5.64 24.76
N ASP A 45 -8.33 4.57 25.13
CA ASP A 45 -6.87 4.51 25.23
C ASP A 45 -6.32 3.44 24.28
N LEU A 46 -5.80 3.91 23.13
CA LEU A 46 -5.18 3.09 22.09
C LEU A 46 -3.66 3.24 22.06
N GLU A 47 -3.07 3.94 23.03
CA GLU A 47 -1.61 4.13 23.07
C GLU A 47 -0.87 2.83 23.36
N LYS A 48 -1.50 1.94 24.14
CA LYS A 48 -0.94 0.64 24.52
C LYS A 48 -1.87 -0.49 24.13
N ILE A 49 -1.32 -1.45 23.38
CA ILE A 49 -2.02 -2.68 23.00
C ILE A 49 -2.52 -3.47 24.22
N GLU A 50 -1.81 -3.41 25.35
CA GLU A 50 -2.22 -4.05 26.60
C GLU A 50 -3.55 -3.49 27.14
N ASN A 51 -3.77 -2.18 27.07
CA ASN A 51 -5.00 -1.54 27.55
C ASN A 51 -6.20 -1.96 26.71
N TYR A 52 -6.00 -1.99 25.38
CA TYR A 52 -6.98 -2.47 24.42
C TYR A 52 -7.36 -3.94 24.68
N LEU A 53 -6.38 -4.84 24.86
CA LEU A 53 -6.66 -6.25 25.17
C LEU A 53 -7.33 -6.43 26.54
N ASN A 54 -6.92 -5.66 27.55
CA ASN A 54 -7.53 -5.71 28.88
C ASN A 54 -9.00 -5.33 28.87
N ASN A 55 -9.39 -4.34 28.06
CA ASN A 55 -10.80 -3.96 27.93
C ASN A 55 -11.62 -5.10 27.32
N ILE A 56 -11.16 -5.69 26.21
CA ILE A 56 -11.82 -6.84 25.57
C ILE A 56 -11.89 -8.03 26.54
N TYR A 57 -10.80 -8.31 27.27
CA TYR A 57 -10.74 -9.38 28.26
C TYR A 57 -11.71 -9.15 29.43
N LYS A 58 -11.90 -7.91 29.87
CA LYS A 58 -12.84 -7.58 30.94
C LYS A 58 -14.30 -7.68 30.45
N GLU A 59 -14.59 -7.13 29.28
CA GLU A 59 -15.95 -7.09 28.75
C GLU A 59 -16.47 -8.47 28.29
N SER A 60 -15.57 -9.41 28.00
CA SER A 60 -15.90 -10.80 27.69
C SER A 60 -16.08 -11.71 28.92
N GLU A 61 -16.14 -11.16 30.13
CA GLU A 61 -16.36 -11.96 31.34
C GLU A 61 -17.66 -12.78 31.26
N ASN A 62 -17.60 -14.05 31.67
CA ASN A 62 -18.67 -15.07 31.59
C ASN A 62 -18.92 -15.68 30.21
N TYR A 63 -18.08 -15.38 29.21
CA TYR A 63 -18.17 -15.98 27.87
C TYR A 63 -16.94 -16.80 27.53
N ASP A 64 -17.16 -17.91 26.82
CA ASP A 64 -16.07 -18.80 26.38
C ASP A 64 -15.45 -18.30 25.08
N ASN A 65 -16.29 -17.86 24.14
CA ASN A 65 -15.91 -17.52 22.77
C ASN A 65 -16.38 -16.10 22.41
N ILE A 66 -15.50 -15.34 21.77
CA ILE A 66 -15.74 -13.95 21.39
C ILE A 66 -15.73 -13.86 19.87
N ILE A 67 -16.87 -13.51 19.27
CA ILE A 67 -16.98 -13.10 17.87
C ILE A 67 -16.68 -11.62 17.83
N TYR A 68 -15.48 -11.25 17.36
CA TYR A 68 -15.02 -9.87 17.40
C TYR A 68 -15.32 -9.18 16.07
N ILE A 69 -16.12 -8.11 16.13
CA ILE A 69 -16.57 -7.38 14.93
C ILE A 69 -16.28 -5.88 15.10
N PRO A 70 -15.29 -5.33 14.38
CA PRO A 70 -15.04 -3.89 14.34
C PRO A 70 -16.23 -3.10 13.80
N GLY A 71 -16.49 -1.93 14.38
CA GLY A 71 -17.60 -1.04 14.01
C GLY A 71 -17.48 -0.48 12.60
N ASN A 72 -16.28 -0.47 12.03
CA ASN A 72 -16.01 -0.10 10.64
C ASN A 72 -15.99 -1.30 9.69
N MET A 73 -16.58 -2.45 10.04
CA MET A 73 -16.71 -3.64 9.20
C MET A 73 -18.16 -3.85 8.71
N PRO A 74 -18.75 -2.94 7.91
CA PRO A 74 -20.19 -2.97 7.58
C PRO A 74 -20.59 -4.13 6.64
N LEU A 75 -19.62 -4.74 5.96
CA LEU A 75 -19.84 -5.82 5.00
C LEU A 75 -19.58 -7.22 5.59
N PHE A 76 -19.44 -7.34 6.92
CA PHE A 76 -19.30 -8.67 7.51
C PHE A 76 -20.49 -9.54 7.11
N ASN A 77 -20.22 -10.81 6.77
CA ASN A 77 -21.23 -11.74 6.30
C ASN A 77 -21.70 -12.65 7.44
N GLU A 78 -22.98 -12.60 7.74
CA GLU A 78 -23.59 -13.33 8.84
C GLU A 78 -23.53 -14.84 8.63
N ASP A 79 -23.78 -15.32 7.41
CA ASP A 79 -23.80 -16.75 7.11
C ASP A 79 -22.39 -17.36 7.15
N GLU A 80 -21.38 -16.66 6.62
CA GLU A 80 -19.98 -17.06 6.77
C GLU A 80 -19.53 -17.04 8.24
N THR A 81 -19.96 -16.04 9.01
CA THR A 81 -19.68 -15.96 10.46
C THR A 81 -20.27 -17.16 11.20
N ILE A 82 -21.50 -17.58 10.85
CA ILE A 82 -22.15 -18.76 11.45
C ILE A 82 -21.45 -20.07 11.04
N LYS A 83 -20.89 -20.16 9.83
CA LYS A 83 -20.05 -21.31 9.47
C LYS A 83 -18.79 -21.35 10.33
N LEU A 84 -18.15 -20.20 10.53
CA LEU A 84 -16.94 -20.08 11.35
C LEU A 84 -17.19 -20.46 12.82
N THR A 85 -18.32 -20.07 13.41
CA THR A 85 -18.65 -20.43 14.81
C THR A 85 -18.78 -21.94 15.00
N LYS A 86 -19.37 -22.65 14.03
CA LYS A 86 -19.48 -24.12 14.06
C LYS A 86 -18.09 -24.77 14.04
N ILE A 87 -17.23 -24.35 13.12
CA ILE A 87 -15.85 -24.86 13.01
C ILE A 87 -15.09 -24.61 14.31
N HIS A 88 -15.19 -23.40 14.88
CA HIS A 88 -14.51 -23.00 16.11
C HIS A 88 -14.94 -23.85 17.32
N GLU A 89 -16.25 -24.11 17.45
CA GLU A 89 -16.79 -24.88 18.56
C GLU A 89 -16.49 -26.39 18.42
N GLU A 90 -16.67 -26.96 17.23
CA GLU A 90 -16.44 -28.39 16.97
C GLU A 90 -14.99 -28.80 17.21
N ASN A 91 -14.03 -27.92 16.88
CA ASN A 91 -12.60 -28.20 17.01
C ASN A 91 -11.98 -27.64 18.30
N ILE A 92 -12.78 -26.97 19.15
CA ILE A 92 -12.33 -26.41 20.42
C ILE A 92 -11.14 -25.44 20.23
N SER A 93 -11.20 -24.64 19.17
CA SER A 93 -10.08 -23.79 18.73
C SER A 93 -9.83 -22.63 19.69
N TYR A 94 -8.61 -22.09 19.68
CA TYR A 94 -8.29 -20.82 20.34
C TYR A 94 -8.57 -19.63 19.43
N PHE A 95 -8.36 -19.78 18.12
CA PHE A 95 -8.57 -18.71 17.17
C PHE A 95 -9.14 -19.27 15.87
N SER A 96 -10.08 -18.57 15.26
CA SER A 96 -10.61 -18.93 13.95
C SER A 96 -10.83 -17.71 13.09
N TYR A 97 -10.51 -17.80 11.80
CA TYR A 97 -10.64 -16.69 10.85
C TYR A 97 -10.99 -17.19 9.44
N GLY A 98 -11.37 -16.25 8.56
CA GLY A 98 -11.61 -16.53 7.14
C GLY A 98 -10.35 -16.33 6.30
N GLU A 99 -10.01 -17.33 5.49
CA GLU A 99 -8.93 -17.26 4.48
C GLU A 99 -9.54 -17.18 3.07
N ASN A 100 -8.82 -16.55 2.14
CA ASN A 100 -9.27 -16.29 0.76
C ASN A 100 -10.40 -15.25 0.58
N TYR A 101 -10.98 -14.72 1.66
CA TYR A 101 -11.94 -13.62 1.62
C TYR A 101 -11.25 -12.25 1.50
N PRO A 102 -11.91 -11.22 0.94
CA PRO A 102 -11.52 -9.84 1.19
C PRO A 102 -11.50 -9.53 2.69
N SER A 103 -10.59 -8.66 3.12
CA SER A 103 -10.56 -8.22 4.52
C SER A 103 -11.85 -7.44 4.83
N GLY A 104 -12.49 -7.74 5.96
CA GLY A 104 -13.77 -7.13 6.34
C GLY A 104 -15.03 -7.89 5.92
N ILE A 105 -14.91 -9.14 5.42
CA ILE A 105 -16.06 -10.06 5.22
C ILE A 105 -16.29 -11.01 6.39
N VAL A 106 -15.23 -11.68 6.85
CA VAL A 106 -15.35 -12.68 7.91
C VAL A 106 -14.68 -12.15 9.18
N PRO A 107 -15.42 -11.96 10.28
CA PRO A 107 -14.82 -11.57 11.54
C PRO A 107 -14.03 -12.74 12.11
N PHE A 108 -13.06 -12.48 12.99
CA PHE A 108 -12.38 -13.56 13.70
C PHE A 108 -13.12 -13.94 14.98
N ILE A 109 -12.93 -15.19 15.41
CA ILE A 109 -13.42 -15.72 16.67
C ILE A 109 -12.21 -16.07 17.54
N ILE A 110 -12.23 -15.63 18.80
CA ILE A 110 -11.19 -15.96 19.75
C ILE A 110 -11.78 -16.53 21.03
N ARG A 111 -11.18 -17.61 21.51
CA ARG A 111 -11.52 -18.18 22.81
C ARG A 111 -10.94 -17.31 23.92
N ARG A 112 -11.73 -17.06 24.95
CA ARG A 112 -11.33 -16.25 26.10
C ARG A 112 -10.02 -16.70 26.74
N THR A 113 -9.80 -18.01 26.86
CA THR A 113 -8.56 -18.59 27.43
C THR A 113 -7.31 -18.29 26.59
N ALA A 114 -7.45 -17.91 25.33
CA ALA A 114 -6.31 -17.55 24.48
C ALA A 114 -5.67 -16.20 24.86
N PHE A 115 -6.37 -15.35 25.64
CA PHE A 115 -5.86 -14.03 26.03
C PHE A 115 -4.58 -14.09 26.87
N GLU A 116 -4.40 -15.12 27.70
CA GLU A 116 -3.14 -15.31 28.44
C GLU A 116 -1.94 -15.39 27.48
N LYS A 117 -2.11 -16.07 26.34
CA LYS A 117 -1.08 -16.18 25.29
C LYS A 117 -0.87 -14.84 24.60
N LEU A 118 -1.95 -14.12 24.27
CA LEU A 118 -1.85 -12.78 23.69
C LEU A 118 -1.05 -11.82 24.59
N PHE A 119 -1.36 -11.79 25.90
CA PHE A 119 -0.65 -10.96 26.87
C PHE A 119 0.84 -11.33 26.98
N ASN A 120 1.20 -12.60 26.80
CA ASN A 120 2.60 -13.02 26.80
C ASN A 120 3.35 -12.57 25.54
N ILE A 121 2.70 -12.60 24.37
CA ILE A 121 3.31 -12.16 23.11
C ILE A 121 3.63 -10.66 23.14
N ILE A 122 2.67 -9.83 23.55
CA ILE A 122 2.83 -8.36 23.54
C ILE A 122 3.89 -7.84 24.53
N LYS A 123 4.36 -8.66 25.49
CA LYS A 123 5.50 -8.29 26.35
C LYS A 123 6.82 -8.15 25.58
N THR A 124 6.92 -8.82 24.43
CA THR A 124 8.17 -8.92 23.65
C THR A 124 8.08 -8.25 22.28
N LYS A 125 6.87 -7.83 21.88
CA LYS A 125 6.58 -7.26 20.56
C LYS A 125 5.71 -6.03 20.71
N ASP A 126 6.13 -4.95 20.07
CA ASP A 126 5.31 -3.77 19.92
C ASP A 126 4.36 -3.94 18.74
N ILE A 127 3.06 -3.90 19.00
CA ILE A 127 2.00 -4.10 18.01
C ILE A 127 1.07 -2.90 18.09
N LYS A 128 0.87 -2.24 16.95
CA LYS A 128 -0.06 -1.11 16.86
C LYS A 128 -1.50 -1.59 16.98
N VAL A 129 -2.30 -0.83 17.71
CA VAL A 129 -3.74 -1.06 17.81
C VAL A 129 -4.40 -0.77 16.46
N SER A 130 -5.24 -1.71 16.01
CA SER A 130 -6.05 -1.65 14.81
C SER A 130 -7.21 -2.66 14.91
N GLU A 131 -8.12 -2.62 13.95
CA GLU A 131 -9.26 -3.54 13.78
C GLU A 131 -8.83 -5.01 13.73
N ASN A 132 -7.58 -5.25 13.31
CA ASN A 132 -6.99 -6.57 13.18
C ASN A 132 -5.94 -6.86 14.26
N ALA A 133 -5.86 -6.07 15.34
CA ALA A 133 -4.77 -6.19 16.31
C ALA A 133 -4.66 -7.58 16.94
N ILE A 134 -5.77 -8.21 17.34
CA ILE A 134 -5.76 -9.59 17.88
C ILE A 134 -5.24 -10.57 16.83
N ASN A 135 -5.71 -10.46 15.59
CA ASN A 135 -5.24 -11.28 14.48
C ASN A 135 -3.73 -11.13 14.28
N ASN A 136 -3.24 -9.87 14.27
CA ASN A 136 -1.82 -9.55 14.14
C ASN A 136 -0.99 -10.16 15.29
N ILE A 137 -1.50 -10.17 16.52
CA ILE A 137 -0.82 -10.79 17.68
C ILE A 137 -0.74 -12.31 17.49
N VAL A 138 -1.84 -12.96 17.10
CA VAL A 138 -1.87 -14.43 16.88
C VAL A 138 -0.83 -14.84 15.83
N PHE A 139 -0.73 -14.10 14.74
CA PHE A 139 0.21 -14.40 13.66
C PHE A 139 1.67 -14.01 13.93
N VAL A 140 1.99 -13.41 15.08
CA VAL A 140 3.39 -13.31 15.55
C VAL A 140 3.96 -14.70 15.84
N ASP A 141 3.17 -15.56 16.49
CA ASP A 141 3.55 -16.94 16.75
C ASP A 141 2.32 -17.87 16.73
N PRO A 142 1.87 -18.25 15.52
CA PRO A 142 0.64 -19.02 15.34
C PRO A 142 0.73 -20.42 15.97
N ASN A 143 1.92 -20.97 16.21
CA ASN A 143 2.11 -22.31 16.78
C ASN A 143 1.58 -22.43 18.22
N PHE A 144 1.40 -21.31 18.92
CA PHE A 144 0.85 -21.29 20.27
C PHE A 144 -0.67 -21.38 20.30
N PHE A 145 -1.35 -21.34 19.15
CA PHE A 145 -2.80 -21.32 19.04
C PHE A 145 -3.29 -22.53 18.23
N GLU A 146 -4.29 -23.25 18.75
CA GLU A 146 -5.13 -24.08 17.91
C GLU A 146 -5.95 -23.16 16.99
N ILE A 147 -5.53 -23.07 15.72
CA ILE A 147 -6.12 -22.20 14.70
C ILE A 147 -6.98 -23.03 13.75
N GLU A 148 -8.21 -22.57 13.52
CA GLU A 148 -9.07 -23.11 12.46
C GLU A 148 -9.41 -22.07 11.41
N ILE A 149 -9.59 -22.54 10.18
CA ILE A 149 -9.71 -21.67 9.01
C ILE A 149 -11.00 -21.99 8.26
N LEU A 150 -11.83 -20.97 8.04
CA LEU A 150 -12.89 -21.02 7.05
C LEU A 150 -12.31 -20.59 5.70
N ILE A 151 -12.27 -21.50 4.73
CA ILE A 151 -11.72 -21.23 3.39
C ILE A 151 -12.86 -20.81 2.46
N SER A 152 -12.74 -19.63 1.84
CA SER A 152 -13.66 -19.19 0.78
C SER A 152 -13.60 -20.12 -0.43
N GLU A 153 -14.76 -20.41 -1.03
CA GLU A 153 -14.86 -21.09 -2.33
C GLU A 153 -14.26 -20.25 -3.48
N HIS A 154 -14.16 -18.93 -3.29
CA HIS A 154 -13.62 -17.96 -4.24
C HIS A 154 -12.37 -17.28 -3.66
N ASP A 155 -11.21 -17.41 -4.32
CA ASP A 155 -9.99 -16.71 -3.91
C ASP A 155 -9.99 -15.26 -4.37
N MET A 156 -10.39 -14.37 -3.46
CA MET A 156 -10.51 -12.94 -3.70
C MET A 156 -9.26 -12.15 -3.30
N ARG A 157 -8.22 -12.81 -2.76
CA ARG A 157 -6.97 -12.14 -2.33
C ARG A 157 -6.27 -11.48 -3.48
N TYR A 158 -6.42 -12.03 -4.69
CA TYR A 158 -5.87 -11.43 -5.89
C TYR A 158 -6.32 -9.99 -6.08
N TYR A 159 -7.53 -9.60 -5.63
CA TYR A 159 -8.08 -8.25 -5.75
C TYR A 159 -7.72 -7.31 -4.59
N ARG A 160 -7.04 -7.77 -3.54
CA ARG A 160 -6.54 -6.93 -2.42
C ARG A 160 -7.56 -5.89 -1.91
N LEU A 161 -8.84 -6.29 -1.84
CA LEU A 161 -9.92 -5.40 -1.44
C LEU A 161 -9.96 -5.30 0.09
N SER A 162 -9.98 -4.07 0.60
CA SER A 162 -10.31 -3.80 2.01
C SER A 162 -11.73 -3.29 2.12
N LEU A 163 -12.55 -4.04 2.86
CA LEU A 163 -13.95 -3.74 3.14
C LEU A 163 -14.16 -3.21 4.57
N PHE A 164 -13.11 -2.59 5.12
CA PHE A 164 -13.21 -1.73 6.29
C PHE A 164 -13.50 -0.29 5.87
N ALA A 165 -14.47 0.35 6.49
CA ALA A 165 -14.82 1.76 6.27
C ALA A 165 -13.85 2.66 7.06
N ASP A 166 -12.58 2.63 6.70
CA ASP A 166 -11.46 3.35 7.35
C ASP A 166 -10.92 4.54 6.52
N SER A 167 -11.42 4.67 5.29
CA SER A 167 -10.97 5.67 4.32
C SER A 167 -12.09 6.00 3.35
N LYS A 168 -12.03 7.18 2.73
CA LYS A 168 -12.96 7.60 1.67
C LYS A 168 -12.98 6.60 0.52
N ARG A 169 -11.81 6.09 0.15
CA ARG A 169 -11.63 5.08 -0.91
C ARG A 169 -12.37 3.79 -0.59
N ASN A 170 -12.23 3.26 0.62
CA ASN A 170 -12.89 2.02 1.01
C ASN A 170 -14.40 2.22 1.25
N ALA A 171 -14.83 3.38 1.74
CA ALA A 171 -16.25 3.72 1.83
C ALA A 171 -16.96 3.70 0.47
N ILE A 172 -16.30 4.20 -0.59
CA ILE A 172 -16.82 4.12 -1.96
C ILE A 172 -16.95 2.66 -2.42
N LEU A 173 -15.95 1.82 -2.12
CA LEU A 173 -16.00 0.39 -2.45
C LEU A 173 -17.18 -0.28 -1.73
N ILE A 174 -17.35 -0.01 -0.44
CA ILE A 174 -18.44 -0.54 0.39
C ILE A 174 -19.80 -0.09 -0.16
N LYS A 175 -19.99 1.19 -0.49
CA LYS A 175 -21.24 1.71 -1.10
C LYS A 175 -21.64 0.95 -2.36
N LYS A 176 -20.66 0.54 -3.17
CA LYS A 176 -20.92 -0.23 -4.40
C LYS A 176 -21.34 -1.68 -4.11
N LEU A 177 -21.02 -2.20 -2.92
CA LEU A 177 -21.23 -3.61 -2.55
C LEU A 177 -22.35 -3.84 -1.52
N ILE A 178 -22.72 -2.82 -0.74
CA ILE A 178 -23.57 -2.95 0.46
C ILE A 178 -24.98 -3.48 0.18
N ASN A 179 -25.46 -3.39 -1.06
CA ASN A 179 -26.80 -3.81 -1.45
C ASN A 179 -26.86 -5.26 -1.96
N TYR A 180 -25.73 -5.96 -2.13
CA TYR A 180 -25.71 -7.38 -2.47
C TYR A 180 -26.04 -8.22 -1.23
N LYS A 181 -26.90 -9.24 -1.40
CA LYS A 181 -27.52 -9.93 -0.26
C LYS A 181 -26.61 -10.98 0.37
N ASP A 182 -25.83 -11.66 -0.46
CA ASP A 182 -24.92 -12.71 -0.02
C ASP A 182 -23.52 -12.52 -0.62
N TYR A 183 -22.57 -13.30 -0.09
CA TYR A 183 -21.17 -13.21 -0.49
C TYR A 183 -20.95 -13.64 -1.95
N ASN A 184 -21.72 -14.60 -2.47
CA ASN A 184 -21.56 -15.08 -3.84
C ASN A 184 -22.05 -14.03 -4.85
N GLU A 185 -23.14 -13.32 -4.55
CA GLU A 185 -23.58 -12.16 -5.32
C GLU A 185 -22.51 -11.06 -5.37
N MET A 186 -21.86 -10.76 -4.23
CA MET A 186 -20.76 -9.79 -4.17
C MET A 186 -19.56 -10.23 -5.02
N VAL A 187 -19.13 -11.50 -4.89
CA VAL A 187 -18.02 -12.05 -5.69
C VAL A 187 -18.31 -11.90 -7.18
N LYS A 188 -19.48 -12.36 -7.62
CA LYS A 188 -19.89 -12.27 -9.02
C LYS A 188 -19.89 -10.81 -9.50
N ALA A 189 -20.39 -9.89 -8.70
CA ALA A 189 -20.39 -8.47 -9.03
C ALA A 189 -18.97 -7.92 -9.21
N ILE A 190 -18.03 -8.26 -8.32
CA ILE A 190 -16.62 -7.81 -8.38
C ILE A 190 -15.92 -8.36 -9.63
N GLU A 191 -16.17 -9.61 -9.96
CA GLU A 191 -15.58 -10.28 -11.14
C GLU A 191 -16.12 -9.70 -12.45
N GLU A 192 -17.44 -9.52 -12.55
CA GLU A 192 -18.10 -9.10 -13.79
C GLU A 192 -18.02 -7.59 -14.03
N ASN A 193 -17.86 -6.77 -12.98
CA ASN A 193 -17.88 -5.31 -13.07
C ASN A 193 -16.59 -4.69 -12.52
N PRO A 194 -15.54 -4.50 -13.35
CA PRO A 194 -14.26 -3.94 -12.92
C PRO A 194 -14.39 -2.56 -12.26
N SER A 195 -15.35 -1.75 -12.68
CA SER A 195 -15.65 -0.46 -12.05
C SER A 195 -15.94 -0.54 -10.54
N ILE A 196 -16.36 -1.69 -10.01
CA ILE A 196 -16.59 -1.86 -8.58
C ILE A 196 -15.29 -1.75 -7.80
N ARG A 197 -14.25 -2.46 -8.24
CA ARG A 197 -12.94 -2.51 -7.62
C ARG A 197 -12.04 -1.31 -7.91
N ARG A 198 -12.53 -0.33 -8.67
CA ARG A 198 -11.85 0.94 -8.93
C ARG A 198 -12.55 2.06 -8.17
N THR A 199 -11.83 2.72 -7.26
CA THR A 199 -12.41 3.75 -6.37
C THR A 199 -11.68 5.08 -6.54
N LEU A 200 -10.75 5.42 -5.66
CA LEU A 200 -9.90 6.62 -5.73
C LEU A 200 -8.45 6.18 -5.89
N PRO A 201 -7.55 7.04 -6.41
CA PRO A 201 -6.13 6.75 -6.42
C PRO A 201 -5.65 6.40 -5.00
N SER A 202 -4.80 5.39 -4.88
CA SER A 202 -4.07 5.10 -3.63
C SER A 202 -2.59 5.47 -3.73
N PHE A 203 -2.06 5.55 -4.94
CA PHE A 203 -0.68 5.85 -5.21
C PHE A 203 -0.57 6.96 -6.25
N VAL A 204 0.14 8.03 -5.93
CA VAL A 204 0.39 9.15 -6.83
C VAL A 204 1.89 9.25 -7.06
N GLU A 205 2.28 9.23 -8.31
CA GLU A 205 3.66 9.45 -8.73
C GLU A 205 3.77 10.83 -9.36
N ILE A 206 4.73 11.62 -8.87
CA ILE A 206 4.97 12.97 -9.37
C ILE A 206 6.44 13.22 -9.64
N ASP A 207 6.71 13.63 -10.88
CA ASP A 207 8.01 14.18 -11.25
C ASP A 207 8.03 15.67 -10.95
N ILE A 208 8.81 16.11 -9.96
CA ILE A 208 8.90 17.53 -9.60
C ILE A 208 9.90 18.31 -10.47
N ASN A 209 10.64 17.63 -11.34
CA ASN A 209 11.50 18.18 -12.36
C ASN A 209 11.72 17.13 -13.48
N ASN A 210 12.35 17.51 -14.59
CA ASN A 210 12.64 16.62 -15.72
C ASN A 210 14.13 16.30 -15.93
N ARG A 211 14.93 16.27 -14.85
CA ARG A 211 16.40 16.15 -14.93
C ARG A 211 16.93 14.91 -14.22
N GLN A 212 17.97 14.32 -14.80
CA GLN A 212 18.73 13.21 -14.23
C GLN A 212 20.20 13.62 -14.13
N ASN A 213 20.84 13.28 -13.01
CA ASN A 213 22.27 13.45 -12.78
C ASN A 213 23.03 12.10 -12.78
N VAL A 214 22.32 10.97 -12.72
CA VAL A 214 22.86 9.62 -12.90
C VAL A 214 22.08 8.95 -14.04
N LEU A 215 22.79 8.58 -15.10
CA LEU A 215 22.20 8.15 -16.36
C LEU A 215 22.39 6.64 -16.55
N ASN A 216 21.27 5.91 -16.61
CA ASN A 216 21.28 4.48 -16.89
C ASN A 216 21.48 4.23 -18.40
N LYS A 217 22.48 3.43 -18.75
CA LYS A 217 22.87 3.13 -20.14
C LYS A 217 21.76 2.44 -20.92
N TYR A 218 20.97 1.58 -20.28
CA TYR A 218 19.87 0.86 -20.93
C TYR A 218 18.72 1.80 -21.28
N LEU A 219 18.35 2.69 -20.36
CA LEU A 219 17.35 3.73 -20.63
C LEU A 219 17.82 4.66 -21.77
N LEU A 220 19.08 5.08 -21.73
CA LEU A 220 19.64 5.95 -22.77
C LEU A 220 19.75 5.30 -24.14
N LYS A 221 19.62 3.97 -24.30
CA LYS A 221 19.57 3.39 -25.65
C LYS A 221 18.33 3.85 -26.43
N ASN A 222 17.25 4.17 -25.75
CA ASN A 222 16.01 4.61 -26.37
C ASN A 222 16.06 6.11 -26.73
N GLU A 223 15.84 6.43 -28.01
CA GLU A 223 15.92 7.81 -28.52
C GLU A 223 14.86 8.72 -27.91
N THR A 224 13.65 8.23 -27.62
CA THR A 224 12.61 9.03 -26.97
C THR A 224 13.05 9.47 -25.58
N ILE A 225 13.67 8.58 -24.81
CA ILE A 225 14.18 8.90 -23.46
C ILE A 225 15.28 9.96 -23.52
N LYS A 226 16.23 9.77 -24.44
CA LYS A 226 17.27 10.78 -24.70
C LYS A 226 16.67 12.14 -25.04
N ASN A 227 15.64 12.16 -25.89
CA ASN A 227 14.97 13.39 -26.27
C ASN A 227 14.25 14.04 -25.09
N GLU A 228 13.55 13.27 -24.25
CA GLU A 228 12.91 13.79 -23.03
C GLU A 228 13.93 14.42 -22.07
N LEU A 229 15.07 13.75 -21.85
CA LEU A 229 16.16 14.25 -21.00
C LEU A 229 16.88 15.48 -21.56
N SER A 230 16.73 15.75 -22.86
CA SER A 230 17.34 16.90 -23.55
C SER A 230 16.42 18.11 -23.65
N LYS A 231 15.17 18.01 -23.18
CA LYS A 231 14.23 19.13 -23.17
C LYS A 231 14.71 20.25 -22.26
N GLU A 232 14.14 21.43 -22.47
CA GLU A 232 14.35 22.57 -21.56
C GLU A 232 14.00 22.17 -20.12
N GLU A 233 14.86 22.59 -19.18
CA GLU A 233 14.71 22.27 -17.78
C GLU A 233 13.38 22.82 -17.24
N LYS A 234 12.56 21.93 -16.69
CA LYS A 234 11.35 22.27 -15.96
C LYS A 234 11.52 21.87 -14.51
N ASN A 235 11.18 22.80 -13.62
CA ASN A 235 10.99 22.54 -12.20
C ASN A 235 9.57 22.95 -11.83
N ILE A 236 8.90 22.09 -11.06
CA ILE A 236 7.70 22.48 -10.33
C ILE A 236 8.16 23.37 -9.17
N THR A 237 7.61 24.58 -9.13
CA THR A 237 7.76 25.48 -7.98
C THR A 237 6.93 25.01 -6.80
N LEU A 238 7.26 25.46 -5.59
CA LEU A 238 6.44 25.15 -4.41
C LEU A 238 4.95 25.49 -4.60
N ASP A 239 4.60 26.62 -5.21
CA ASP A 239 3.20 27.03 -5.38
C ASP A 239 2.45 26.20 -6.43
N GLU A 240 3.12 25.81 -7.52
CA GLU A 240 2.60 24.82 -8.47
C GLU A 240 2.36 23.47 -7.78
N PHE A 241 3.29 23.03 -6.93
CA PHE A 241 3.15 21.78 -6.18
C PHE A 241 1.99 21.84 -5.19
N LYS A 242 1.86 22.92 -4.41
CA LYS A 242 0.73 23.11 -3.48
C LYS A 242 -0.62 22.99 -4.18
N THR A 243 -0.72 23.59 -5.37
CA THR A 243 -1.93 23.51 -6.20
C THR A 243 -2.26 22.07 -6.59
N ILE A 244 -1.26 21.29 -7.02
CA ILE A 244 -1.42 19.87 -7.35
C ILE A 244 -1.82 19.07 -6.10
N TYR A 245 -1.04 19.21 -5.03
CA TYR A 245 -1.21 18.46 -3.80
C TYR A 245 -2.59 18.68 -3.16
N ASP A 246 -3.05 19.94 -3.09
CA ASP A 246 -4.34 20.27 -2.49
C ASP A 246 -5.50 19.72 -3.32
N LYS A 247 -5.41 19.74 -4.66
CA LYS A 247 -6.38 19.07 -5.54
C LYS A 247 -6.45 17.57 -5.26
N LEU A 248 -5.31 16.90 -5.15
CA LEU A 248 -5.22 15.46 -4.87
C LEU A 248 -5.77 15.12 -3.48
N TYR A 249 -5.38 15.88 -2.46
CA TYR A 249 -5.82 15.64 -1.09
C TYR A 249 -7.33 15.84 -0.92
N ASN A 250 -7.90 16.91 -1.50
CA ASN A 250 -9.35 17.13 -1.46
C ASN A 250 -10.13 16.02 -2.18
N PHE A 251 -9.56 15.46 -3.24
CA PHE A 251 -10.17 14.37 -3.99
C PHE A 251 -10.07 13.02 -3.26
N CYS A 252 -8.87 12.64 -2.82
CA CYS A 252 -8.56 11.31 -2.29
C CYS A 252 -8.80 11.19 -0.77
N GLY A 253 -8.43 12.21 0.01
CA GLY A 253 -8.38 12.17 1.48
C GLY A 253 -7.13 11.48 2.04
N ASP A 254 -6.78 10.31 1.48
CA ASP A 254 -5.59 9.52 1.83
C ASP A 254 -4.94 8.95 0.57
N PHE A 255 -3.61 8.90 0.53
CA PHE A 255 -2.83 8.27 -0.55
C PHE A 255 -1.34 8.18 -0.19
N HIS A 256 -0.61 7.41 -0.98
CA HIS A 256 0.84 7.37 -1.01
C HIS A 256 1.34 8.25 -2.16
N MET A 257 2.38 9.04 -1.93
CA MET A 257 2.98 9.91 -2.95
C MET A 257 4.44 9.54 -3.14
N SER A 258 4.83 9.14 -4.35
CA SER A 258 6.25 9.01 -4.72
C SER A 258 6.72 10.25 -5.47
N ILE A 259 7.85 10.79 -5.01
CA ILE A 259 8.56 11.93 -5.59
C ILE A 259 9.94 11.45 -6.02
N GLY A 260 10.20 11.46 -7.33
CA GLY A 260 11.47 10.99 -7.90
C GLY A 260 11.41 9.66 -8.64
N SER A 261 10.23 9.30 -9.17
CA SER A 261 10.03 8.07 -9.95
C SER A 261 10.90 8.01 -11.21
N TYR A 262 10.94 9.10 -11.99
CA TYR A 262 11.63 9.13 -13.29
C TYR A 262 12.87 10.02 -13.34
N TYR A 263 12.95 11.00 -12.44
CA TYR A 263 13.96 12.05 -12.40
C TYR A 263 14.55 12.19 -10.99
N GLU A 264 15.70 12.84 -10.84
CA GLU A 264 16.33 13.01 -9.53
C GLU A 264 15.69 14.20 -8.79
N PRO A 265 14.95 13.98 -7.69
CA PRO A 265 14.22 15.04 -7.01
C PRO A 265 15.14 16.05 -6.30
N LEU A 266 16.33 15.65 -5.85
CA LEU A 266 17.28 16.56 -5.18
C LEU A 266 17.86 17.63 -6.10
N LEU A 267 17.61 17.56 -7.43
CA LEU A 267 17.93 18.64 -8.36
C LEU A 267 16.95 19.82 -8.26
N ASN A 268 15.74 19.61 -7.73
CA ASN A 268 14.78 20.68 -7.53
C ASN A 268 15.13 21.46 -6.25
N LYS A 269 15.40 22.76 -6.40
CA LYS A 269 15.74 23.66 -5.28
C LYS A 269 14.65 23.74 -4.19
N ASP A 270 13.39 23.50 -4.54
CA ASP A 270 12.24 23.59 -3.64
C ASP A 270 11.88 22.21 -3.03
N VAL A 271 12.68 21.16 -3.27
CA VAL A 271 12.37 19.77 -2.85
C VAL A 271 12.07 19.65 -1.35
N PHE A 272 12.82 20.34 -0.49
CA PHE A 272 12.61 20.26 0.96
C PHE A 272 11.30 20.94 1.38
N ASP A 273 10.95 22.07 0.77
CA ASP A 273 9.68 22.75 1.03
C ASP A 273 8.48 21.94 0.50
N ILE A 274 8.67 21.25 -0.63
CA ILE A 274 7.70 20.30 -1.20
C ILE A 274 7.48 19.12 -0.24
N LEU A 275 8.56 18.54 0.30
CA LEU A 275 8.48 17.46 1.29
C LEU A 275 7.81 17.94 2.58
N GLU A 276 8.11 19.16 3.02
CA GLU A 276 7.48 19.73 4.22
C GLU A 276 5.96 19.93 4.02
N TYR A 277 5.57 20.44 2.85
CA TYR A 277 4.17 20.66 2.52
C TYR A 277 3.40 19.35 2.36
N SER A 278 3.95 18.38 1.63
CA SER A 278 3.29 17.11 1.36
C SER A 278 3.13 16.23 2.60
N THR A 279 4.04 16.33 3.56
CA THR A 279 3.98 15.56 4.80
C THR A 279 3.12 16.20 5.89
N ARG A 280 2.51 17.38 5.64
CA ARG A 280 1.67 18.09 6.62
C ARG A 280 0.40 17.32 7.02
N ASN A 281 -0.10 16.46 6.12
CA ASN A 281 -1.25 15.61 6.39
C ASN A 281 -0.76 14.20 6.72
N LYS A 282 -1.05 13.71 7.93
CA LYS A 282 -0.60 12.38 8.40
C LYS A 282 -1.19 11.21 7.60
N ASN A 283 -2.27 11.44 6.87
CA ASN A 283 -2.92 10.45 6.00
C ASN A 283 -2.24 10.31 4.63
N VAL A 284 -1.22 11.13 4.35
CA VAL A 284 -0.41 11.03 3.13
C VAL A 284 0.98 10.53 3.49
N ASN A 285 1.37 9.39 2.93
CA ASN A 285 2.72 8.86 3.07
C ASN A 285 3.55 9.30 1.86
N VAL A 286 4.65 10.00 2.10
CA VAL A 286 5.50 10.58 1.06
C VAL A 286 6.79 9.79 0.96
N TYR A 287 7.16 9.37 -0.25
CA TYR A 287 8.39 8.67 -0.56
C TYR A 287 9.27 9.58 -1.42
N LEU A 288 10.44 9.95 -0.90
CA LEU A 288 11.48 10.58 -1.70
C LEU A 288 12.36 9.46 -2.29
N GLU A 289 12.35 9.33 -3.61
CA GLU A 289 13.16 8.37 -4.35
C GLU A 289 14.40 9.07 -4.92
N THR A 290 15.61 8.73 -4.46
CA THR A 290 16.85 9.41 -4.87
C THR A 290 17.97 8.43 -5.20
N ASN A 291 18.87 8.81 -6.12
CA ASN A 291 20.11 8.08 -6.39
C ASN A 291 21.26 8.41 -5.41
N ALA A 292 20.99 9.25 -4.41
CA ALA A 292 21.90 9.67 -3.34
C ALA A 292 23.19 10.39 -3.78
N LEU A 293 23.38 10.71 -5.07
CA LEU A 293 24.55 11.48 -5.50
C LEU A 293 24.58 12.88 -4.90
N LEU A 294 23.41 13.51 -4.76
CA LEU A 294 23.23 14.82 -4.12
C LEU A 294 22.82 14.75 -2.65
N LEU A 295 22.83 13.56 -2.04
CA LEU A 295 22.56 13.37 -0.62
C LEU A 295 23.82 13.69 0.21
N ASP A 296 24.38 14.87 -0.01
CA ASP A 296 25.53 15.35 0.75
C ASP A 296 25.18 15.56 2.25
N SER A 297 26.17 15.95 3.05
CA SER A 297 25.99 16.07 4.49
C SER A 297 24.89 17.07 4.90
N ASP A 298 24.60 18.08 4.08
CA ASP A 298 23.63 19.13 4.41
C ASP A 298 22.22 18.69 4.02
N ASN A 299 22.06 18.09 2.83
CA ASN A 299 20.80 17.47 2.42
C ASN A 299 20.43 16.30 3.34
N ALA A 300 21.41 15.48 3.74
CA ALA A 300 21.20 14.39 4.69
C ALA A 300 20.73 14.90 6.07
N LYS A 301 21.33 15.97 6.62
CA LYS A 301 20.88 16.57 7.89
C LYS A 301 19.44 17.08 7.81
N LYS A 302 19.05 17.71 6.69
CA LYS A 302 17.68 18.17 6.48
C LYS A 302 16.69 17.00 6.49
N LEU A 303 16.95 15.94 5.71
CA LEU A 303 16.08 14.76 5.69
C LEU A 303 15.98 14.08 7.06
N LEU A 304 17.10 13.90 7.77
CA LEU A 304 17.12 13.33 9.13
C LEU A 304 16.24 14.15 10.09
N SER A 305 16.36 15.48 10.05
CA SER A 305 15.52 16.37 10.86
C SER A 305 14.04 16.16 10.55
N MET A 306 13.66 16.17 9.27
CA MET A 306 12.28 15.99 8.85
C MET A 306 11.72 14.62 9.24
N GLN A 307 12.46 13.53 9.01
CA GLN A 307 12.04 12.17 9.39
C GLN A 307 11.91 12.00 10.91
N SER A 308 12.70 12.75 11.70
CA SER A 308 12.59 12.71 13.16
C SER A 308 11.25 13.28 13.65
N GLU A 309 10.73 14.30 12.96
CA GLU A 309 9.49 15.00 13.26
C GLU A 309 8.27 14.38 12.57
N ARG A 310 8.47 13.70 11.44
CA ARG A 310 7.40 13.28 10.51
C ARG A 310 7.50 11.80 10.17
N ASN A 311 6.66 11.00 10.81
CA ASN A 311 6.61 9.55 10.62
C ASN A 311 6.05 9.10 9.25
N ASN A 312 5.46 10.02 8.47
CA ASN A 312 4.92 9.76 7.14
C ASN A 312 5.86 10.20 6.00
N LEU A 313 7.10 10.61 6.32
CA LEU A 313 8.17 10.80 5.34
C LEU A 313 9.02 9.52 5.27
N HIS A 314 9.16 9.00 4.06
CA HIS A 314 9.95 7.83 3.72
C HIS A 314 11.00 8.21 2.68
N VAL A 315 12.16 7.57 2.73
CA VAL A 315 13.24 7.78 1.76
C VAL A 315 13.64 6.44 1.17
N ILE A 316 13.63 6.35 -0.15
CA ILE A 316 14.09 5.20 -0.91
C ILE A 316 15.34 5.61 -1.67
N ILE A 317 16.46 4.96 -1.35
CA ILE A 317 17.74 5.20 -2.01
C ILE A 317 17.99 4.10 -3.02
N HIS A 318 18.14 4.49 -4.30
CA HIS A 318 18.41 3.58 -5.40
C HIS A 318 19.92 3.33 -5.56
N LEU A 319 20.34 2.07 -5.46
CA LEU A 319 21.69 1.65 -5.78
C LEU A 319 21.71 0.20 -6.27
N ASP A 320 22.14 -0.02 -7.51
CA ASP A 320 22.09 -1.34 -8.11
C ASP A 320 23.29 -2.25 -7.80
N THR A 321 24.38 -1.70 -7.24
CA THR A 321 25.60 -2.44 -6.94
C THR A 321 26.57 -1.62 -6.08
N VAL A 322 27.44 -2.31 -5.34
CA VAL A 322 28.58 -1.73 -4.60
C VAL A 322 29.91 -1.92 -5.33
N GLU A 323 29.90 -2.58 -6.48
CA GLU A 323 31.09 -2.90 -7.27
C GLU A 323 31.24 -1.91 -8.43
N GLU A 324 32.39 -1.22 -8.50
CA GLU A 324 32.66 -0.16 -9.48
C GLU A 324 32.53 -0.66 -10.95
N ASP A 325 33.04 -1.86 -11.24
CA ASP A 325 32.94 -2.45 -12.58
C ASP A 325 31.51 -2.80 -12.99
N VAL A 326 30.67 -3.20 -12.04
CA VAL A 326 29.25 -3.50 -12.30
C VAL A 326 28.48 -2.20 -12.46
N TYR A 327 28.78 -1.19 -11.65
CA TYR A 327 28.14 0.13 -11.72
C TYR A 327 28.39 0.75 -13.10
N ASN A 328 29.64 0.71 -13.57
CA ASN A 328 30.03 1.23 -14.87
C ASN A 328 29.44 0.44 -16.05
N LYS A 329 28.89 -0.77 -15.86
CA LYS A 329 28.12 -1.48 -16.89
C LYS A 329 26.69 -0.94 -17.00
N ILE A 330 26.09 -0.56 -15.88
CA ILE A 330 24.69 -0.14 -15.77
C ILE A 330 24.55 1.37 -16.04
N TYR A 331 25.46 2.19 -15.50
CA TYR A 331 25.40 3.65 -15.55
C TYR A 331 26.53 4.25 -16.38
N ASP A 332 26.24 5.41 -17.00
CA ASP A 332 27.19 6.16 -17.83
C ASP A 332 27.98 7.21 -17.04
N ASN A 333 27.39 7.69 -15.95
CA ASN A 333 27.99 8.67 -15.05
C ASN A 333 27.49 8.43 -13.61
N GLY A 334 27.90 9.30 -12.69
CA GLY A 334 27.67 9.16 -11.26
C GLY A 334 28.89 8.54 -10.58
N ASP A 335 29.48 9.26 -9.63
CA ASP A 335 30.63 8.72 -8.90
C ASP A 335 30.14 7.78 -7.80
N LEU A 336 30.31 6.48 -8.01
CA LEU A 336 29.90 5.45 -7.04
C LEU A 336 30.54 5.71 -5.67
N LYS A 337 31.78 6.19 -5.59
CA LYS A 337 32.45 6.45 -4.31
C LYS A 337 31.74 7.55 -3.52
N THR A 338 31.35 8.64 -4.19
CA THR A 338 30.54 9.71 -3.59
C THR A 338 29.18 9.20 -3.15
N ILE A 339 28.47 8.45 -4.01
CA ILE A 339 27.17 7.87 -3.68
C ILE A 339 27.27 6.98 -2.43
N MET A 340 28.24 6.07 -2.40
CA MET A 340 28.48 5.17 -1.26
C MET A 340 28.82 5.95 0.01
N SER A 341 29.64 7.00 -0.08
CA SER A 341 29.97 7.87 1.05
C SER A 341 28.74 8.61 1.59
N ASN A 342 27.86 9.09 0.72
CA ASN A 342 26.62 9.76 1.11
C ASN A 342 25.66 8.79 1.80
N ILE A 343 25.50 7.59 1.23
CA ILE A 343 24.67 6.53 1.80
C ILE A 343 25.20 6.12 3.18
N ASP A 344 26.51 5.87 3.31
CA ASP A 344 27.14 5.54 4.58
C ASP A 344 26.92 6.66 5.62
N TYR A 345 27.13 7.93 5.23
CA TYR A 345 26.89 9.07 6.12
C TYR A 345 25.44 9.10 6.61
N TYR A 346 24.47 8.89 5.71
CA TYR A 346 23.07 8.93 6.05
C TYR A 346 22.65 7.75 6.93
N LEU A 347 23.00 6.51 6.56
CA LEU A 347 22.59 5.29 7.27
C LEU A 347 23.27 5.10 8.63
N LEU A 348 24.52 5.59 8.81
CA LEU A 348 25.19 5.57 10.12
C LEU A 348 24.45 6.36 11.21
N ARG A 349 23.50 7.22 10.82
CA ARG A 349 22.68 8.03 11.74
C ARG A 349 21.32 7.40 12.02
N GLU A 350 21.11 6.15 11.59
CA GLU A 350 19.88 5.36 11.82
C GLU A 350 18.61 6.14 11.46
N PRO A 351 18.47 6.60 10.19
CA PRO A 351 17.28 7.35 9.76
C PRO A 351 16.02 6.48 9.90
N LYS A 352 14.90 7.10 10.30
CA LYS A 352 13.60 6.43 10.30
C LYS A 352 13.11 6.21 8.86
N ASN A 353 12.24 5.22 8.64
CA ASN A 353 11.50 5.04 7.37
C ASN A 353 12.37 5.11 6.11
N THR A 354 13.55 4.49 6.16
CA THR A 354 14.53 4.54 5.06
C THR A 354 14.74 3.16 4.51
N TYR A 355 14.75 3.06 3.18
CA TYR A 355 14.90 1.81 2.45
C TYR A 355 16.00 1.97 1.40
N LEU A 356 16.76 0.92 1.19
CA LEU A 356 17.60 0.78 -0.01
C LEU A 356 16.81 0.01 -1.06
N GLN A 357 16.93 0.40 -2.33
CA GLN A 357 16.30 -0.30 -3.42
C GLN A 357 17.33 -0.69 -4.48
N ILE A 358 17.30 -1.97 -4.86
CA ILE A 358 18.14 -2.57 -5.89
C ILE A 358 17.26 -3.13 -7.01
N THR A 359 17.54 -2.76 -8.26
CA THR A 359 16.89 -3.34 -9.43
C THR A 359 17.57 -4.66 -9.76
N LYS A 360 16.84 -5.77 -9.63
CA LYS A 360 17.36 -7.09 -9.97
C LYS A 360 17.46 -7.28 -11.48
N GLN A 361 18.69 -7.37 -12.00
CA GLN A 361 18.98 -7.51 -13.42
C GLN A 361 20.17 -8.43 -13.68
N LYS A 362 20.38 -8.89 -14.91
CA LYS A 362 21.45 -9.87 -15.22
C LYS A 362 22.84 -9.36 -14.84
N ASP A 363 23.09 -8.06 -14.98
CA ASP A 363 24.41 -7.47 -14.72
C ASP A 363 24.86 -7.50 -13.26
N ASN A 364 23.91 -7.40 -12.31
CA ASN A 364 24.21 -7.36 -10.87
C ASN A 364 23.82 -8.65 -10.13
N PHE A 365 23.17 -9.61 -10.79
CA PHE A 365 22.62 -10.79 -10.13
C PHE A 365 23.67 -11.61 -9.37
N ASP A 366 24.84 -11.82 -9.98
CA ASP A 366 25.95 -12.56 -9.35
C ASP A 366 26.61 -11.80 -8.18
N TYR A 367 26.31 -10.50 -8.03
CA TYR A 367 26.89 -9.61 -7.02
C TYR A 367 25.91 -9.25 -5.90
N LEU A 368 24.70 -9.80 -5.90
CA LEU A 368 23.72 -9.56 -4.83
C LEU A 368 24.29 -9.92 -3.45
N ALA A 369 25.07 -11.01 -3.36
CA ALA A 369 25.69 -11.41 -2.10
C ALA A 369 26.66 -10.35 -1.55
N SER A 370 27.45 -9.70 -2.39
CA SER A 370 28.37 -8.64 -1.94
C SER A 370 27.61 -7.38 -1.56
N TYR A 371 26.54 -7.04 -2.29
CA TYR A 371 25.62 -5.96 -1.95
C TYR A 371 25.01 -6.12 -0.56
N TYR A 372 24.36 -7.26 -0.28
CA TYR A 372 23.77 -7.53 1.03
C TYR A 372 24.82 -7.53 2.15
N LYS A 373 25.98 -8.15 1.90
CA LYS A 373 27.10 -8.16 2.86
C LYS A 373 27.61 -6.75 3.20
N TYR A 374 27.64 -5.84 2.22
CA TYR A 374 28.07 -4.46 2.46
C TYR A 374 27.11 -3.74 3.41
N PHE A 375 25.79 -3.91 3.20
CA PHE A 375 24.76 -3.20 3.95
C PHE A 375 24.33 -3.88 5.26
N ASP A 376 24.76 -5.12 5.53
CA ASP A 376 24.48 -5.87 6.77
C ASP A 376 24.86 -5.12 8.06
N LYS A 377 25.85 -4.22 7.98
CA LYS A 377 26.24 -3.33 9.09
C LYS A 377 25.16 -2.29 9.46
N TYR A 378 24.18 -2.06 8.57
CA TYR A 378 23.09 -1.14 8.77
C TYR A 378 21.78 -1.92 9.00
N LYS A 379 20.95 -1.44 9.92
CA LYS A 379 19.59 -1.98 10.13
C LYS A 379 18.61 -1.37 9.12
N VAL A 380 18.95 -1.45 7.84
CA VAL A 380 18.16 -0.87 6.74
C VAL A 380 17.50 -2.00 5.95
N ASP A 381 16.23 -1.82 5.62
CA ASP A 381 15.51 -2.74 4.77
C ASP A 381 15.91 -2.56 3.30
N ILE A 382 16.10 -3.66 2.58
CA ILE A 382 16.48 -3.67 1.17
C ILE A 382 15.31 -4.19 0.34
N ILE A 383 14.76 -3.32 -0.50
CA ILE A 383 13.70 -3.61 -1.48
C ILE A 383 14.36 -4.13 -2.76
N MET A 384 13.96 -5.32 -3.19
CA MET A 384 14.39 -5.88 -4.48
C MET A 384 13.33 -5.55 -5.54
N GLN A 385 13.64 -4.59 -6.40
CA GLN A 385 12.74 -4.15 -7.47
C GLN A 385 12.93 -5.00 -8.73
N LYS A 386 11.82 -5.24 -9.44
CA LYS A 386 11.82 -5.89 -10.76
C LYS A 386 12.40 -4.92 -11.80
N TYR A 387 13.21 -5.43 -12.73
CA TYR A 387 13.65 -4.65 -13.89
C TYR A 387 12.48 -4.32 -14.83
N TYR A 388 12.32 -3.04 -15.14
CA TYR A 388 11.28 -2.53 -16.06
C TYR A 388 11.80 -2.48 -17.49
N ASN A 389 11.05 -3.03 -18.44
CA ASN A 389 11.37 -2.92 -19.87
C ASN A 389 10.57 -1.80 -20.59
N TYR A 390 9.73 -1.07 -19.84
CA TYR A 390 8.89 0.03 -20.33
C TYR A 390 8.06 -0.36 -21.56
N ARG A 391 7.26 -1.40 -21.43
CA ARG A 391 6.38 -1.90 -22.52
C ARG A 391 7.19 -2.37 -23.74
N GLY A 392 8.40 -2.88 -23.51
CA GLY A 392 9.34 -3.31 -24.54
C GLY A 392 10.14 -2.18 -25.21
N MET A 393 10.15 -0.97 -24.65
CA MET A 393 10.94 0.15 -25.16
C MET A 393 12.44 0.03 -24.91
N ILE A 394 12.85 -0.80 -23.94
CA ILE A 394 14.25 -1.14 -23.68
C ILE A 394 14.45 -2.66 -23.65
N ASP A 395 15.69 -3.09 -23.88
CA ASP A 395 16.07 -4.51 -23.88
C ASP A 395 15.73 -5.20 -22.55
N ASP A 396 15.25 -6.44 -22.63
CA ASP A 396 14.91 -7.23 -21.45
C ASP A 396 16.15 -7.74 -20.70
N ASN A 397 16.37 -7.16 -19.52
CA ASN A 397 17.46 -7.53 -18.62
C ASN A 397 16.99 -8.29 -17.35
N ARG A 398 15.75 -8.82 -17.35
CA ARG A 398 15.20 -9.57 -16.21
C ARG A 398 15.92 -10.91 -16.01
N VAL A 399 16.02 -11.34 -14.76
CA VAL A 399 16.59 -12.65 -14.36
C VAL A 399 15.56 -13.78 -14.47
N GLY A 400 14.26 -13.46 -14.46
CA GLY A 400 13.17 -14.42 -14.60
C GLY A 400 11.82 -13.74 -14.71
N ASP A 401 10.82 -14.48 -15.17
CA ASP A 401 9.42 -14.04 -15.22
C ASP A 401 8.70 -14.49 -13.94
N MET A 402 8.07 -13.52 -13.26
CA MET A 402 7.29 -13.73 -12.03
C MET A 402 5.83 -13.29 -12.23
N ALA A 403 5.38 -13.15 -13.47
CA ALA A 403 4.00 -12.80 -13.75
C ALA A 403 3.03 -13.85 -13.22
N PRO A 404 1.96 -13.44 -12.51
CA PRO A 404 0.91 -14.36 -12.08
C PRO A 404 0.19 -14.99 -13.28
N ILE A 405 -0.26 -16.22 -13.09
CA ILE A 405 -1.04 -16.96 -14.10
C ILE A 405 -2.41 -16.30 -14.32
N ILE A 406 -3.01 -15.79 -13.24
CA ILE A 406 -4.34 -15.18 -13.26
C ILE A 406 -4.18 -13.68 -13.50
N ASN A 407 -4.64 -13.21 -14.66
CA ASN A 407 -4.69 -11.80 -15.00
C ASN A 407 -6.07 -11.23 -14.65
N ILE A 408 -6.13 -10.51 -13.54
CA ILE A 408 -7.32 -9.79 -13.10
C ILE A 408 -7.36 -8.35 -13.63
N GLY A 409 -6.38 -7.88 -14.40
CA GLY A 409 -6.25 -6.49 -14.84
C GLY A 409 -5.15 -5.72 -14.09
N CYS A 410 -4.77 -4.58 -14.67
CA CYS A 410 -3.62 -3.79 -14.25
C CYS A 410 -3.84 -3.01 -12.96
N TRP A 411 -2.98 -3.24 -11.97
CA TRP A 411 -2.96 -2.51 -10.70
C TRP A 411 -2.72 -1.02 -10.88
N HIS A 412 -1.75 -0.64 -11.73
CA HIS A 412 -1.45 0.76 -12.03
C HIS A 412 -2.66 1.50 -12.61
N LEU A 413 -3.40 0.90 -13.55
CA LEU A 413 -4.61 1.54 -14.11
C LEU A 413 -5.77 1.62 -13.11
N SER A 414 -5.80 0.70 -12.13
CA SER A 414 -6.85 0.68 -11.11
C SER A 414 -6.62 1.70 -9.98
N ARG A 415 -5.36 2.01 -9.65
CA ARG A 415 -5.00 2.69 -8.39
C ARG A 415 -3.99 3.81 -8.50
N ASP A 416 -3.20 3.85 -9.58
CA ASP A 416 -2.10 4.79 -9.67
C ASP A 416 -2.49 6.02 -10.50
N LEU A 417 -1.92 7.17 -10.14
CA LEU A 417 -1.99 8.40 -10.90
C LEU A 417 -0.57 8.93 -11.13
N PHE A 418 -0.19 9.13 -12.39
CA PHE A 418 1.11 9.69 -12.74
C PHE A 418 0.99 11.12 -13.26
N ILE A 419 1.79 12.02 -12.71
CA ILE A 419 1.83 13.46 -13.03
C ILE A 419 3.27 13.83 -13.36
N ASP A 420 3.51 14.38 -14.56
CA ASP A 420 4.85 14.82 -14.94
C ASP A 420 5.19 16.24 -14.40
N SER A 421 6.41 16.69 -14.67
CA SER A 421 6.92 18.00 -14.23
C SER A 421 6.19 19.22 -14.82
N TYR A 422 5.35 19.01 -15.84
CA TYR A 422 4.51 20.05 -16.44
C TYR A 422 3.08 20.03 -15.87
N GLY A 423 2.79 19.13 -14.93
CA GLY A 423 1.45 18.90 -14.40
C GLY A 423 0.55 18.10 -15.36
N ASP A 424 1.12 17.44 -16.36
CA ASP A 424 0.35 16.61 -17.27
C ASP A 424 0.16 15.20 -16.71
N VAL A 425 -1.08 14.72 -16.80
CA VAL A 425 -1.46 13.36 -16.41
C VAL A 425 -1.42 12.45 -17.62
N TYR A 426 -0.76 11.32 -17.50
CA TYR A 426 -0.70 10.28 -18.53
C TYR A 426 -1.43 9.02 -18.08
N ILE A 427 -1.64 8.09 -19.02
CA ILE A 427 -2.35 6.83 -18.75
C ILE A 427 -1.70 6.01 -17.62
N CYS A 428 -0.37 5.99 -17.51
CA CYS A 428 0.40 5.41 -16.41
C CYS A 428 1.86 5.86 -16.48
N ARG A 429 2.67 5.59 -15.44
CA ARG A 429 4.12 5.91 -15.40
C ARG A 429 4.95 5.28 -16.52
N PHE A 430 4.48 4.17 -17.10
CA PHE A 430 5.16 3.47 -18.18
C PHE A 430 4.86 4.07 -19.56
N ASP A 431 4.05 5.12 -19.62
CA ASP A 431 3.90 6.00 -20.79
C ASP A 431 5.05 7.00 -20.90
N ILE A 432 6.27 6.48 -20.90
CA ILE A 432 7.49 7.28 -20.88
C ILE A 432 7.67 8.12 -22.16
N ASN A 433 7.16 7.63 -23.29
CA ASN A 433 7.14 8.36 -24.55
C ASN A 433 6.01 9.39 -24.63
N LYS A 434 5.21 9.54 -23.56
CA LYS A 434 4.16 10.56 -23.44
C LYS A 434 3.12 10.46 -24.55
N GLU A 435 2.80 9.25 -25.01
CA GLU A 435 1.89 9.00 -26.16
C GLU A 435 0.40 9.11 -25.79
N LYS A 436 0.05 8.93 -24.52
CA LYS A 436 -1.32 8.95 -24.00
C LYS A 436 -1.46 9.94 -22.83
N LYS A 437 -1.25 11.22 -23.13
CA LYS A 437 -1.68 12.32 -22.27
C LYS A 437 -3.20 12.28 -22.09
N ILE A 438 -3.67 12.36 -20.86
CA ILE A 438 -5.08 12.41 -20.47
C ILE A 438 -5.56 13.86 -20.39
N ALA A 439 -4.89 14.68 -19.56
CA ALA A 439 -5.20 16.09 -19.36
C ALA A 439 -4.06 16.78 -18.60
N SER A 440 -4.08 18.12 -18.51
CA SER A 440 -3.29 18.83 -17.51
C SER A 440 -4.09 18.94 -16.20
N ILE A 441 -3.43 18.68 -15.07
CA ILE A 441 -4.03 18.83 -13.74
C ILE A 441 -4.31 20.30 -13.39
N TYR A 442 -3.73 21.25 -14.11
CA TYR A 442 -4.01 22.68 -13.91
C TYR A 442 -5.31 23.10 -14.59
N GLU A 443 -5.66 22.47 -15.71
CA GLU A 443 -6.76 22.86 -16.58
C GLU A 443 -8.04 22.06 -16.33
N GLU A 444 -7.92 20.77 -16.01
CA GLU A 444 -9.05 19.86 -15.83
C GLU A 444 -9.28 19.52 -14.35
N ASN A 445 -10.53 19.19 -14.02
CA ASN A 445 -10.90 18.68 -12.71
C ASN A 445 -10.43 17.23 -12.53
N ILE A 446 -9.80 16.93 -11.40
CA ILE A 446 -9.26 15.62 -11.08
C ILE A 446 -10.30 14.49 -11.12
N ASP A 447 -11.57 14.76 -10.77
CA ASP A 447 -12.68 13.82 -10.89
C ASP A 447 -12.89 13.38 -12.36
N ASN A 448 -12.82 14.33 -13.30
CA ASN A 448 -12.97 14.06 -14.74
C ASN A 448 -11.77 13.31 -15.30
N ILE A 449 -10.55 13.66 -14.88
CA ILE A 449 -9.31 12.95 -15.24
C ILE A 449 -9.42 11.49 -14.79
N TRP A 450 -9.79 11.26 -13.53
CA TRP A 450 -9.88 9.93 -12.94
C TRP A 450 -10.99 9.08 -13.58
N LYS A 451 -12.12 9.70 -13.91
CA LYS A 451 -13.20 9.06 -14.66
C LYS A 451 -12.79 8.69 -16.09
N THR A 452 -11.98 9.52 -16.74
CA THR A 452 -11.45 9.19 -18.08
C THR A 452 -10.52 7.99 -18.03
N LEU A 453 -9.67 7.92 -16.99
CA LEU A 453 -8.78 6.79 -16.72
C LEU A 453 -9.53 5.46 -16.46
N GLU A 454 -10.75 5.51 -15.92
CA GLU A 454 -11.57 4.31 -15.70
C GLU A 454 -11.86 3.55 -17.00
N ASN A 455 -12.10 4.23 -18.12
CA ASN A 455 -12.33 3.58 -19.41
C ASN A 455 -11.12 2.73 -19.83
N TYR A 456 -9.91 3.26 -19.64
CA TYR A 456 -8.67 2.53 -19.94
C TYR A 456 -8.48 1.32 -19.02
N PHE A 457 -8.88 1.41 -17.75
CA PHE A 457 -8.87 0.26 -16.85
C PHE A 457 -9.86 -0.83 -17.31
N ILE A 458 -11.09 -0.45 -17.67
CA ILE A 458 -12.09 -1.40 -18.17
C ILE A 458 -11.59 -2.07 -19.46
N ASP A 459 -11.04 -1.30 -20.41
CA ASP A 459 -10.48 -1.82 -21.65
C ASP A 459 -9.28 -2.73 -21.39
N ASN A 460 -8.45 -2.45 -20.39
CA ASN A 460 -7.36 -3.33 -19.98
C ASN A 460 -7.89 -4.68 -19.47
N VAL A 461 -8.86 -4.67 -18.56
CA VAL A 461 -9.47 -5.90 -18.03
C VAL A 461 -10.14 -6.70 -19.14
N CYS A 462 -10.81 -6.02 -20.08
CA CYS A 462 -11.45 -6.63 -21.23
C CYS A 462 -10.47 -7.03 -22.34
N LYS A 463 -9.16 -6.81 -22.16
CA LYS A 463 -8.10 -7.09 -23.14
C LYS A 463 -8.29 -6.36 -24.49
N LYS A 464 -8.85 -5.15 -24.45
CA LYS A 464 -9.10 -4.26 -25.59
C LYS A 464 -8.10 -3.11 -25.70
N LEU A 465 -7.25 -2.92 -24.69
CA LEU A 465 -6.29 -1.82 -24.65
C LEU A 465 -4.94 -2.18 -25.28
N ASP A 466 -4.74 -1.81 -26.54
CA ASP A 466 -3.48 -2.04 -27.28
C ASP A 466 -2.25 -1.43 -26.59
N PHE A 467 -2.42 -0.31 -25.89
CA PHE A 467 -1.35 0.34 -25.12
C PHE A 467 -0.65 -0.66 -24.18
N CYS A 468 -1.39 -1.58 -23.57
CA CYS A 468 -0.85 -2.52 -22.59
C CYS A 468 -0.31 -3.83 -23.18
N LYS A 469 -0.36 -4.03 -24.51
CA LYS A 469 -0.08 -5.32 -25.15
C LYS A 469 1.29 -5.91 -24.83
N ASN A 470 2.31 -5.05 -24.72
CA ASN A 470 3.70 -5.43 -24.42
C ASN A 470 4.10 -5.09 -22.96
N CYS A 471 3.14 -4.76 -22.11
CA CYS A 471 3.39 -4.39 -20.71
C CYS A 471 3.42 -5.64 -19.82
N ASP A 472 4.42 -5.76 -18.97
CA ASP A 472 4.58 -6.83 -17.98
C ASP A 472 4.50 -6.30 -16.53
N GLU A 473 3.98 -5.09 -16.33
CA GLU A 473 3.91 -4.43 -15.02
C GLU A 473 2.52 -4.51 -14.39
N TRP A 474 1.53 -5.07 -15.10
CA TRP A 474 0.12 -5.07 -14.70
C TRP A 474 -0.15 -5.69 -13.31
N TYR A 475 0.72 -6.59 -12.83
CA TYR A 475 0.56 -7.29 -11.56
C TYR A 475 1.37 -6.67 -10.41
N LEU A 476 2.21 -5.67 -10.68
CA LEU A 476 2.92 -4.98 -9.62
C LEU A 476 1.97 -4.07 -8.86
N TYR A 477 2.03 -4.16 -7.53
CA TYR A 477 1.15 -3.43 -6.64
C TYR A 477 1.95 -2.42 -5.84
N ASN A 478 1.61 -1.14 -6.01
CA ASN A 478 2.02 -0.06 -5.14
C ASN A 478 1.00 0.10 -3.99
N PHE A 479 1.40 0.67 -2.85
CA PHE A 479 0.63 0.65 -1.60
C PHE A 479 -0.84 1.10 -1.72
#